data_AF-A0A091T2S1-F1
#
_entry.id   AF-A0A091T2S1-F1
#
_cell.length_a   1.000
_cell.length_b   1.000
_cell.length_c   1.000
_cell.angle_alpha   90.00
_cell.angle_beta   90.00
_cell.angle_gamma   90.00
#
_symmetry.space_group_name_H-M   'P 1'
#
loop_
_entity.id
_entity.type
_entity.pdbx_description
1 polymer ?
#
loop_
_entity_poly.entity_id
_entity_poly.type
_entity_poly.pdbx_seq_one_letter_code
_entity_poly.pdbx_strand_id
1 'polypeptide(L)'
;DAGNDEQLYECPMCSLTCTNIQILEEHVDLHLEENRFLEGGNMRDLELAQQLQTEEDKQQRSEEEKQEREEFKKLQKQYGLDNSGGYKQQFLKNMEREVDRGRMQPFEYHKRKADMMESLAFGIDDGKTKTSGIIEALCKYYQNENKDVRHVWLSAGVDHFHSSLGDRGWGCGYRNFQMLLSSLLRNSLYNDCLRGTTAIPSIPKIQSMIEDAWREGFDPHGASHFNNRLHGSKAWIGACEIYSLLTSLRIKCQIIDFHKPTGPTGTHPRLFEWVLHYYSEGNEGGAKVVCTSKPPIYLQHEGHSRTVVGIEEKKNKTLCLLLFDPGCPSQEMQKLLEQNGDGTSLKLLRKYVGSLKENQYQIVAVDGVLSLEEKAACCHASQVLTSEKIP
;
A
#
# COMPACT_ATOMS: atom_id res chain seq x y z
N ASP A 1 34.56 19.45 -98.64
CA ASP A 1 33.34 19.15 -97.89
C ASP A 1 33.50 17.92 -97.01
N ALA A 2 33.88 18.16 -95.77
CA ALA A 2 33.66 17.31 -94.60
C ALA A 2 33.67 18.27 -93.41
N GLY A 3 32.53 18.39 -92.73
CA GLY A 3 32.26 19.42 -91.72
C GLY A 3 33.14 19.29 -90.49
N ASN A 4 33.63 20.42 -90.00
CA ASN A 4 34.09 20.56 -88.64
C ASN A 4 32.93 21.21 -87.88
N ASP A 5 31.94 20.39 -87.49
CA ASP A 5 30.92 20.83 -86.53
C ASP A 5 31.67 21.04 -85.20
N GLU A 6 32.00 22.30 -84.90
CA GLU A 6 32.35 22.67 -83.54
C GLU A 6 31.12 22.36 -82.69
N GLN A 7 31.23 21.31 -81.88
CA GLN A 7 30.14 20.83 -81.04
C GLN A 7 29.89 21.88 -79.96
N LEU A 8 28.91 22.76 -80.20
CA LEU A 8 28.51 23.81 -79.27
C LEU A 8 27.61 23.21 -78.19
N TYR A 9 27.93 23.50 -76.93
CA TYR A 9 27.17 23.03 -75.77
C TYR A 9 26.35 24.17 -75.19
N GLU A 10 25.05 24.00 -75.09
CA GLU A 10 24.14 25.05 -74.66
C GLU A 10 23.84 24.93 -73.16
N CYS A 11 23.96 26.04 -72.43
CA CYS A 11 23.67 26.08 -71.02
C CYS A 11 22.16 25.90 -70.77
N PRO A 12 21.74 24.90 -69.96
CA PRO A 12 20.33 24.64 -69.72
C PRO A 12 19.65 25.71 -68.84
N MET A 13 20.42 26.57 -68.18
CA MET A 13 19.91 27.57 -67.22
C MET A 13 19.67 28.95 -67.85
N CYS A 14 20.49 29.33 -68.84
CA CYS A 14 20.45 30.67 -69.46
C CYS A 14 20.58 30.67 -70.99
N SER A 15 20.66 29.48 -71.61
CA SER A 15 20.79 29.28 -73.05
C SER A 15 22.05 29.88 -73.69
N LEU A 16 23.10 30.11 -72.90
CA LEU A 16 24.42 30.52 -73.41
C LEU A 16 25.11 29.35 -74.11
N THR A 17 25.56 29.53 -75.35
CA THR A 17 26.30 28.52 -76.12
C THR A 17 27.80 28.60 -75.85
N CYS A 18 28.37 27.50 -75.36
CA CYS A 18 29.78 27.36 -75.00
C CYS A 18 30.52 26.51 -76.03
N THR A 19 31.77 26.87 -76.30
CA THR A 19 32.63 26.21 -77.31
C THR A 19 33.33 24.96 -76.78
N ASN A 20 33.29 24.70 -75.47
CA ASN A 20 33.89 23.53 -74.83
C ASN A 20 33.08 23.15 -73.57
N ILE A 21 32.99 21.85 -73.29
CA ILE A 21 32.32 21.26 -72.14
C ILE A 21 32.89 21.77 -70.80
N GLN A 22 34.20 22.00 -70.71
CA GLN A 22 34.84 22.52 -69.48
C GLN A 22 34.39 23.95 -69.17
N ILE A 23 34.20 24.78 -70.20
CA ILE A 23 33.72 26.15 -70.05
C ILE A 23 32.23 26.15 -69.68
N LEU A 24 31.46 25.21 -70.24
CA LEU A 24 30.07 25.01 -69.86
C LEU A 24 29.95 24.57 -68.39
N GLU A 25 30.81 23.66 -67.93
CA GLU A 25 30.85 23.17 -66.56
C GLU A 25 31.17 24.32 -65.58
N GLU A 26 32.23 25.09 -65.82
CA GLU A 26 32.56 26.28 -65.01
C GLU A 26 31.42 27.33 -65.01
N HIS A 27 30.75 27.51 -66.15
CA HIS A 27 29.64 28.46 -66.27
C HIS A 27 28.36 28.00 -65.54
N VAL A 28 28.04 26.70 -65.62
CA VAL A 28 26.92 26.11 -64.86
C VAL A 28 27.23 26.16 -63.37
N ASP A 29 28.48 25.91 -62.96
CA ASP A 29 28.91 26.04 -61.57
C ASP A 29 28.77 27.47 -61.04
N LEU A 30 29.07 28.50 -61.85
CA LEU A 30 28.82 29.90 -61.49
C LEU A 30 27.32 30.20 -61.29
N HIS A 31 26.42 29.61 -62.09
CA HIS A 31 24.98 29.73 -61.85
C HIS A 31 24.52 29.04 -60.57
N LEU A 32 25.11 27.89 -60.23
CA LEU A 32 24.83 27.18 -58.98
C LEU A 32 25.39 27.93 -57.77
N GLU A 33 26.55 28.57 -57.89
CA GLU A 33 27.13 29.42 -56.85
C GLU A 33 26.36 30.73 -56.67
N GLU A 34 25.98 31.44 -57.75
CA GLU A 34 25.13 32.63 -57.67
C GLU A 34 23.75 32.32 -57.08
N ASN A 35 23.14 31.18 -57.42
CA ASN A 35 21.91 30.74 -56.77
C ASN A 35 22.14 30.46 -55.28
N ARG A 36 23.27 29.89 -54.86
CA ARG A 36 23.61 29.73 -53.43
C ARG A 36 23.78 31.08 -52.71
N PHE A 37 24.24 32.13 -53.39
CA PHE A 37 24.36 33.49 -52.83
C PHE A 37 23.02 34.26 -52.82
N LEU A 38 22.13 34.01 -53.78
CA LEU A 38 20.77 34.59 -53.84
C LEU A 38 19.76 33.83 -52.97
N GLU A 39 20.02 32.56 -52.67
CA GLU A 39 19.23 31.71 -51.77
C GLU A 39 19.49 32.08 -50.29
N GLY A 40 18.94 33.22 -49.88
CA GLY A 40 18.47 33.39 -48.49
C GLY A 40 17.37 32.38 -48.08
N GLY A 41 17.10 31.35 -48.90
CA GLY A 41 16.11 30.29 -48.69
C GLY A 41 16.52 29.27 -47.63
N ASN A 42 17.82 29.01 -47.43
CA ASN A 42 18.29 28.05 -46.43
C ASN A 42 18.05 28.53 -44.99
N MET A 43 18.05 29.85 -44.76
CA MET A 43 17.68 30.45 -43.47
C MET A 43 16.18 30.33 -43.18
N ARG A 44 15.32 30.52 -44.19
CA ARG A 44 13.86 30.40 -44.02
C ARG A 44 13.42 28.96 -43.78
N ASP A 45 14.02 28.00 -44.47
CA ASP A 45 13.73 26.58 -44.27
C ASP A 45 14.25 26.10 -42.90
N LEU A 46 15.42 26.59 -42.46
CA LEU A 46 15.94 26.35 -41.12
C LEU A 46 15.05 26.99 -40.04
N GLU A 47 14.60 28.23 -40.24
CA GLU A 47 13.65 28.92 -39.36
C GLU A 47 12.31 28.18 -39.28
N LEU A 48 11.78 27.71 -40.41
CA LEU A 48 10.56 26.91 -40.46
C LEU A 48 10.74 25.57 -39.75
N ALA A 49 11.85 24.87 -39.97
CA ALA A 49 12.16 23.62 -39.28
C ALA A 49 12.28 23.83 -37.76
N GLN A 50 12.92 24.93 -37.31
CA GLN A 50 13.00 25.29 -35.90
C GLN A 50 11.62 25.63 -35.31
N GLN A 51 10.76 26.32 -36.05
CA GLN A 51 9.39 26.61 -35.64
C GLN A 51 8.55 25.34 -35.51
N LEU A 52 8.63 24.44 -36.49
CA LEU A 52 7.94 23.14 -36.45
C LEU A 52 8.43 22.30 -35.26
N GLN A 53 9.75 22.20 -35.05
CA GLN A 53 10.31 21.51 -33.89
C GLN A 53 9.85 22.13 -32.57
N THR A 54 9.82 23.46 -32.47
CA THR A 54 9.36 24.15 -31.26
C THR A 54 7.89 23.88 -30.98
N GLU A 55 7.05 23.85 -32.03
CA GLU A 55 5.62 23.56 -31.89
C GLU A 55 5.36 22.08 -31.57
N GLU A 56 6.12 21.16 -32.18
CA GLU A 56 6.11 19.73 -31.84
C GLU A 56 6.54 19.49 -30.38
N ASP A 57 7.66 20.08 -29.95
CA ASP A 57 8.14 20.00 -28.56
C ASP A 57 7.14 20.59 -27.57
N LYS A 58 6.38 21.62 -27.98
CA LYS A 58 5.35 22.25 -27.15
C LYS A 58 4.10 21.38 -27.08
N GLN A 59 3.68 20.77 -28.19
CA GLN A 59 2.58 19.81 -28.21
C GLN A 59 2.90 18.57 -27.40
N GLN A 60 4.11 18.01 -27.56
CA GLN A 60 4.57 16.87 -26.79
C GLN A 60 4.59 17.18 -25.29
N ARG A 61 5.19 18.30 -24.88
CA ARG A 61 5.17 18.73 -23.47
C ARG A 61 3.75 18.90 -22.94
N SER A 62 2.84 19.49 -23.72
CA SER A 62 1.45 19.65 -23.30
C SER A 62 0.71 18.31 -23.13
N GLU A 63 0.98 17.31 -23.98
CA GLU A 63 0.38 15.98 -23.87
C GLU A 63 0.98 15.22 -22.68
N GLU A 64 2.30 15.32 -22.46
CA GLU A 64 3.00 14.77 -21.30
C GLU A 64 2.47 15.36 -19.99
N GLU A 65 2.34 16.69 -19.90
CA GLU A 65 1.77 17.37 -18.73
C GLU A 65 0.31 16.96 -18.45
N LYS A 66 -0.46 16.72 -19.51
CA LYS A 66 -1.85 16.26 -19.38
C LYS A 66 -1.89 14.81 -18.89
N GLN A 67 -1.06 13.93 -19.45
CA GLN A 67 -0.94 12.55 -19.02
C GLN A 67 -0.48 12.47 -17.56
N GLU A 68 0.57 13.19 -17.19
CA GLU A 68 1.08 13.27 -15.81
C GLU A 68 -0.02 13.74 -14.85
N ARG A 69 -0.76 14.79 -15.22
CA ARG A 69 -1.86 15.31 -14.39
C ARG A 69 -2.99 14.30 -14.21
N GLU A 70 -3.31 13.51 -15.23
CA GLU A 70 -4.33 12.46 -15.14
C GLU A 70 -3.85 11.28 -14.29
N GLU A 71 -2.61 10.84 -14.46
CA GLU A 71 -1.99 9.78 -13.66
C GLU A 71 -1.87 10.19 -12.20
N PHE A 72 -1.40 11.41 -11.93
CA PHE A 72 -1.30 11.96 -10.58
C PHE A 72 -2.67 11.99 -9.88
N LYS A 73 -3.73 12.43 -10.57
CA LYS A 73 -5.10 12.40 -10.02
C LYS A 73 -5.58 10.98 -9.74
N LYS A 74 -5.27 10.00 -10.60
CA LYS A 74 -5.62 8.59 -10.39
C LYS A 74 -4.91 8.03 -9.15
N LEU A 75 -3.62 8.32 -9.00
CA LEU A 75 -2.83 7.90 -7.84
C LEU A 75 -3.33 8.54 -6.54
N GLN A 76 -3.56 9.86 -6.53
CA GLN A 76 -4.12 10.55 -5.36
C GLN A 76 -5.43 9.91 -4.90
N LYS A 77 -6.31 9.55 -5.84
CA LYS A 77 -7.57 8.87 -5.53
C LYS A 77 -7.37 7.45 -5.01
N GLN A 78 -6.44 6.69 -5.59
CA GLN A 78 -6.12 5.32 -5.17
C GLN A 78 -5.60 5.29 -3.72
N TYR A 79 -4.66 6.17 -3.40
CA TYR A 79 -4.08 6.27 -2.06
C TYR A 79 -4.94 7.10 -1.07
N GLY A 80 -6.10 7.61 -1.50
CA GLY A 80 -7.04 8.34 -0.65
C GLY A 80 -6.59 9.74 -0.23
N LEU A 81 -5.70 10.35 -1.01
CA LEU A 81 -5.10 11.68 -0.83
C LEU A 81 -5.75 12.77 -1.71
N ASP A 82 -6.88 12.46 -2.35
CA ASP A 82 -7.62 13.36 -3.25
C ASP A 82 -8.60 14.32 -2.53
N ASN A 83 -8.63 14.29 -1.19
CA ASN A 83 -9.57 15.05 -0.36
C ASN A 83 -11.06 14.84 -0.72
N SER A 84 -11.44 13.71 -1.32
CA SER A 84 -12.82 13.40 -1.73
C SER A 84 -13.78 13.03 -0.58
N GLY A 85 -13.40 13.30 0.67
CA GLY A 85 -14.10 12.94 1.89
C GLY A 85 -13.58 11.64 2.51
N GLY A 86 -14.01 11.33 3.73
CA GLY A 86 -13.49 10.21 4.53
C GLY A 86 -14.54 9.15 4.83
N TYR A 87 -14.35 8.47 5.96
CA TYR A 87 -15.20 7.39 6.46
C TYR A 87 -16.69 7.74 6.44
N LYS A 88 -17.06 8.85 7.08
CA LYS A 88 -18.47 9.28 7.23
C LYS A 88 -19.14 9.48 5.88
N GLN A 89 -18.50 10.22 4.97
CA GLN A 89 -19.05 10.51 3.64
C GLN A 89 -19.21 9.23 2.82
N GLN A 90 -18.21 8.34 2.86
CA GLN A 90 -18.28 7.06 2.17
C GLN A 90 -19.39 6.15 2.73
N PHE A 91 -19.53 6.09 4.05
CA PHE A 91 -20.55 5.28 4.71
C PHE A 91 -21.96 5.72 4.28
N LEU A 92 -22.25 7.02 4.33
CA LEU A 92 -23.54 7.59 3.91
C LEU A 92 -23.82 7.33 2.43
N LYS A 93 -22.86 7.64 1.54
CA LYS A 93 -23.00 7.43 0.10
C LYS A 93 -23.24 5.98 -0.28
N ASN A 94 -22.60 5.04 0.44
CA ASN A 94 -22.80 3.62 0.20
C ASN A 94 -24.16 3.14 0.72
N MET A 95 -24.64 3.66 1.86
CA MET A 95 -25.99 3.35 2.32
C MET A 95 -27.08 3.92 1.39
N GLU A 96 -26.92 5.16 0.90
CA GLU A 96 -27.81 5.77 -0.12
C GLU A 96 -27.94 4.86 -1.34
N ARG A 97 -26.82 4.36 -1.86
CA ARG A 97 -26.82 3.40 -2.98
C ARG A 97 -27.56 2.10 -2.66
N GLU A 98 -27.50 1.60 -1.43
CA GLU A 98 -28.23 0.38 -1.05
C GLU A 98 -29.73 0.64 -0.90
N VAL A 99 -30.14 1.85 -0.51
CA VAL A 99 -31.55 2.29 -0.55
C VAL A 99 -32.03 2.39 -1.99
N ASP A 100 -31.27 3.04 -2.88
CA ASP A 100 -31.62 3.17 -4.31
C ASP A 100 -31.76 1.82 -5.01
N ARG A 101 -30.99 0.82 -4.56
CA ARG A 101 -31.04 -0.57 -5.05
C ARG A 101 -32.16 -1.41 -4.43
N GLY A 102 -32.94 -0.86 -3.49
CA GLY A 102 -33.98 -1.57 -2.77
C GLY A 102 -33.48 -2.63 -1.78
N ARG A 103 -32.18 -2.63 -1.43
CA ARG A 103 -31.58 -3.57 -0.48
C ARG A 103 -31.59 -3.07 0.96
N MET A 104 -31.91 -1.79 1.17
CA MET A 104 -32.03 -1.15 2.47
C MET A 104 -33.31 -0.31 2.52
N GLN A 105 -34.05 -0.42 3.62
CA GLN A 105 -35.26 0.40 3.82
C GLN A 105 -34.87 1.82 4.31
N PRO A 106 -35.61 2.89 3.94
CA PRO A 106 -35.30 4.25 4.39
C PRO A 106 -35.23 4.41 5.92
N PHE A 107 -36.11 3.73 6.65
CA PHE A 107 -36.07 3.71 8.12
C PHE A 107 -34.75 3.11 8.64
N GLU A 108 -34.27 2.03 8.03
CA GLU A 108 -33.00 1.40 8.37
C GLU A 108 -31.81 2.33 8.10
N TYR A 109 -31.84 3.07 6.98
CA TYR A 109 -30.83 4.10 6.68
C TYR A 109 -30.72 5.13 7.81
N HIS A 110 -31.86 5.69 8.26
CA HIS A 110 -31.86 6.71 9.31
C HIS A 110 -31.36 6.15 10.65
N LYS A 111 -31.76 4.92 11.01
CA LYS A 111 -31.26 4.25 12.21
C LYS A 111 -29.75 4.04 12.15
N ARG A 112 -29.23 3.42 11.08
CA ARG A 112 -27.79 3.17 10.92
C ARG A 112 -26.98 4.46 10.86
N LYS A 113 -27.53 5.52 10.27
CA LYS A 113 -26.93 6.87 10.26
C LYS A 113 -26.82 7.44 11.67
N ALA A 114 -27.85 7.30 12.51
CA ALA A 114 -27.81 7.73 13.90
C ALA A 114 -26.75 6.95 14.71
N ASP A 115 -26.78 5.62 14.65
CA ASP A 115 -25.80 4.76 15.33
C ASP A 115 -24.35 5.12 14.92
N MET A 116 -24.12 5.33 13.62
CA MET A 116 -22.81 5.74 13.10
C MET A 116 -22.40 7.10 13.65
N MET A 117 -23.30 8.09 13.68
CA MET A 117 -23.01 9.43 14.19
C MET A 117 -22.66 9.40 15.69
N GLU A 118 -23.38 8.59 16.48
CA GLU A 118 -23.10 8.37 17.90
C GLU A 118 -21.71 7.75 18.12
N SER A 119 -21.40 6.68 17.38
CA SER A 119 -20.11 5.99 17.45
C SER A 119 -18.94 6.93 17.09
N LEU A 120 -19.13 7.78 16.08
CA LEU A 120 -18.14 8.81 15.71
C LEU A 120 -18.00 9.90 16.77
N ALA A 121 -19.08 10.28 17.46
CA ALA A 121 -19.04 11.29 18.51
C ALA A 121 -18.27 10.79 19.75
N PHE A 122 -18.45 9.52 20.13
CA PHE A 122 -17.68 8.89 21.21
C PHE A 122 -16.27 8.47 20.78
N GLY A 123 -16.00 8.37 19.47
CA GLY A 123 -14.74 7.88 18.94
C GLY A 123 -14.53 6.38 19.13
N ILE A 124 -15.61 5.62 19.37
CA ILE A 124 -15.59 4.17 19.65
C ILE A 124 -16.12 3.42 18.41
N ASP A 125 -15.49 2.30 18.07
CA ASP A 125 -15.98 1.41 17.01
C ASP A 125 -17.30 0.75 17.42
N ASP A 126 -18.27 0.68 16.50
CA ASP A 126 -19.61 0.16 16.79
C ASP A 126 -19.65 -1.37 16.96
N GLY A 127 -18.54 -2.06 16.69
CA GLY A 127 -18.40 -3.51 16.83
C GLY A 127 -19.21 -4.32 15.82
N LYS A 128 -19.88 -3.69 14.84
CA LYS A 128 -20.74 -4.40 13.88
C LYS A 128 -19.95 -5.28 12.90
N THR A 129 -18.65 -5.02 12.74
CA THR A 129 -17.75 -5.81 11.90
C THR A 129 -16.81 -6.72 12.70
N LYS A 130 -17.08 -6.88 14.00
CA LYS A 130 -16.24 -7.65 14.93
C LYS A 130 -16.66 -9.11 14.99
N THR A 131 -15.68 -10.02 14.96
CA THR A 131 -15.87 -11.45 15.26
C THR A 131 -14.89 -11.90 16.34
N SER A 132 -15.41 -12.44 17.45
CA SER A 132 -14.65 -12.84 18.64
C SER A 132 -14.56 -14.36 18.79
N GLY A 133 -13.61 -14.85 19.59
CA GLY A 133 -13.53 -16.28 19.97
C GLY A 133 -12.79 -17.19 18.99
N ILE A 134 -12.16 -16.60 17.96
CA ILE A 134 -11.54 -17.37 16.87
C ILE A 134 -10.27 -18.08 17.34
N ILE A 135 -9.44 -17.44 18.17
CA ILE A 135 -8.21 -18.05 18.69
C ILE A 135 -8.54 -19.26 19.57
N GLU A 136 -9.57 -19.15 20.41
CA GLU A 136 -10.08 -20.21 21.27
C GLU A 136 -10.65 -21.37 20.45
N ALA A 137 -11.36 -21.07 19.36
CA ALA A 137 -11.84 -22.08 18.41
C ALA A 137 -10.69 -22.79 17.70
N LEU A 138 -9.66 -22.05 17.25
CA LEU A 138 -8.45 -22.62 16.64
C LEU A 138 -7.72 -23.53 17.63
N CYS A 139 -7.57 -23.11 18.90
CA CYS A 139 -6.94 -23.93 19.93
C CYS A 139 -7.65 -25.29 20.09
N LYS A 140 -8.98 -25.28 20.22
CA LYS A 140 -9.80 -26.51 20.28
C LYS A 140 -9.65 -27.36 19.02
N TYR A 141 -9.66 -26.73 17.85
CA TYR A 141 -9.48 -27.41 16.58
C TYR A 141 -8.13 -28.15 16.51
N TYR A 142 -7.01 -27.51 16.83
CA TYR A 142 -5.70 -28.16 16.74
C TYR A 142 -5.46 -29.24 17.80
N GLN A 143 -6.12 -29.14 18.96
CA GLN A 143 -6.11 -30.17 19.99
C GLN A 143 -6.79 -31.45 19.50
N ASN A 144 -7.95 -31.34 18.85
CA ASN A 144 -8.79 -32.47 18.49
C ASN A 144 -8.50 -33.03 17.09
N GLU A 145 -8.23 -32.15 16.12
CA GLU A 145 -8.31 -32.47 14.69
C GLU A 145 -7.13 -31.90 13.90
N ASN A 146 -5.94 -32.50 14.03
CA ASN A 146 -4.96 -32.39 12.94
C ASN A 146 -3.84 -33.42 13.02
N LYS A 147 -3.74 -34.28 12.00
CA LYS A 147 -2.65 -35.27 11.91
C LYS A 147 -1.40 -34.73 11.21
N ASP A 148 -1.49 -33.62 10.47
CA ASP A 148 -0.38 -33.11 9.64
C ASP A 148 0.44 -31.99 10.32
N VAL A 149 -0.16 -31.29 11.28
CA VAL A 149 0.53 -30.25 12.06
C VAL A 149 1.34 -30.89 13.19
N ARG A 150 2.63 -30.58 13.25
CA ARG A 150 3.56 -31.01 14.30
C ARG A 150 3.46 -30.09 15.53
N HIS A 151 3.58 -28.79 15.30
CA HIS A 151 3.38 -27.74 16.30
C HIS A 151 2.57 -26.61 15.71
N VAL A 152 1.80 -25.93 16.56
CA VAL A 152 1.16 -24.66 16.23
C VAL A 152 1.30 -23.71 17.40
N TRP A 153 1.68 -22.48 17.10
CA TRP A 153 1.74 -21.39 18.07
C TRP A 153 0.72 -20.34 17.66
N LEU A 154 -0.17 -19.99 18.59
CA LEU A 154 -1.21 -18.98 18.43
C LEU A 154 -0.87 -17.77 19.28
N SER A 155 -1.25 -16.58 18.80
CA SER A 155 -1.18 -15.35 19.58
C SER A 155 -2.09 -15.41 20.81
N ALA A 156 -1.96 -14.41 21.69
CA ALA A 156 -3.00 -14.10 22.66
C ALA A 156 -4.34 -13.85 21.95
N GLY A 157 -5.45 -13.94 22.68
CA GLY A 157 -6.80 -13.79 22.11
C GLY A 157 -6.95 -12.49 21.30
N VAL A 158 -7.51 -12.60 20.09
CA VAL A 158 -7.67 -11.49 19.14
C VAL A 158 -9.11 -11.46 18.64
N ASP A 159 -9.70 -10.27 18.60
CA ASP A 159 -10.93 -10.04 17.85
C ASP A 159 -10.61 -9.71 16.40
N HIS A 160 -11.29 -10.35 15.47
CA HIS A 160 -11.22 -9.99 14.06
C HIS A 160 -12.12 -8.79 13.77
N PHE A 161 -11.64 -7.86 12.94
CA PHE A 161 -12.41 -6.72 12.44
C PHE A 161 -12.30 -6.65 10.93
N HIS A 162 -13.45 -6.57 10.24
CA HIS A 162 -13.47 -6.32 8.81
C HIS A 162 -13.92 -4.91 8.44
N SER A 163 -13.68 -4.54 7.18
CA SER A 163 -14.10 -3.26 6.65
C SER A 163 -15.63 -3.11 6.64
N SER A 164 -16.12 -1.96 7.09
CA SER A 164 -17.51 -1.55 6.98
C SER A 164 -17.79 -0.87 5.62
N LEU A 165 -19.01 -0.35 5.43
CA LEU A 165 -19.33 0.49 4.27
C LEU A 165 -18.50 1.77 4.21
N GLY A 166 -17.97 2.27 5.33
CA GLY A 166 -17.23 3.53 5.43
C GLY A 166 -15.76 3.42 5.03
N ASP A 167 -15.15 2.25 5.20
CA ASP A 167 -13.71 2.03 5.03
C ASP A 167 -13.34 0.92 4.03
N ARG A 168 -14.33 0.24 3.45
CA ARG A 168 -14.08 -0.75 2.39
C ARG A 168 -13.25 -0.14 1.25
N GLY A 169 -12.12 -0.77 0.96
CA GLY A 169 -11.19 -0.39 -0.10
C GLY A 169 -9.96 0.41 0.37
N TRP A 170 -9.89 0.82 1.64
CA TRP A 170 -8.76 1.60 2.16
C TRP A 170 -8.49 1.41 3.67
N GLY A 171 -9.43 0.81 4.40
CA GLY A 171 -9.39 0.68 5.86
C GLY A 171 -8.46 -0.39 6.43
N CYS A 172 -7.74 -1.16 5.61
CA CYS A 172 -7.04 -2.36 6.07
C CYS A 172 -6.05 -2.08 7.20
N GLY A 173 -5.18 -1.08 7.07
CA GLY A 173 -4.21 -0.73 8.12
C GLY A 173 -4.87 -0.41 9.46
N TYR A 174 -5.94 0.38 9.44
CA TYR A 174 -6.70 0.74 10.63
C TYR A 174 -7.43 -0.48 11.24
N ARG A 175 -7.99 -1.38 10.43
CA ARG A 175 -8.63 -2.61 10.93
C ARG A 175 -7.62 -3.58 11.54
N ASN A 176 -6.43 -3.72 10.95
CA ASN A 176 -5.36 -4.50 11.53
C ASN A 176 -4.83 -3.88 12.84
N PHE A 177 -4.83 -2.55 12.97
CA PHE A 177 -4.59 -1.89 14.26
C PHE A 177 -5.66 -2.26 15.30
N GLN A 178 -6.95 -2.22 14.94
CA GLN A 178 -8.03 -2.63 15.84
C GLN A 178 -7.86 -4.09 16.30
N MET A 179 -7.50 -4.99 15.39
CA MET A 179 -7.21 -6.39 15.73
C MET A 179 -6.04 -6.49 16.71
N LEU A 180 -4.91 -5.83 16.43
CA LEU A 180 -3.76 -5.79 17.34
C LEU A 180 -4.14 -5.24 18.71
N LEU A 181 -4.79 -4.07 18.76
CA LEU A 181 -5.20 -3.41 20.00
C LEU A 181 -6.18 -4.27 20.81
N SER A 182 -7.08 -5.03 20.16
CA SER A 182 -8.00 -5.94 20.86
C SER A 182 -7.27 -7.00 21.69
N SER A 183 -6.10 -7.43 21.23
CA SER A 183 -5.24 -8.36 21.96
C SER A 183 -4.53 -7.67 23.11
N LEU A 184 -4.01 -6.45 22.89
CA LEU A 184 -3.32 -5.67 23.91
C LEU A 184 -4.24 -5.30 25.07
N LEU A 185 -5.50 -4.94 24.79
CA LEU A 185 -6.50 -4.60 25.82
C LEU A 185 -6.88 -5.77 26.73
N ARG A 186 -6.61 -7.01 26.32
CA ARG A 186 -6.83 -8.22 27.13
C ARG A 186 -5.60 -8.61 27.94
N ASN A 187 -4.45 -8.02 27.65
CA ASN A 187 -3.20 -8.36 28.29
C ASN A 187 -2.85 -7.33 29.37
N SER A 188 -2.86 -7.81 30.62
CA SER A 188 -2.63 -6.98 31.81
C SER A 188 -1.32 -6.19 31.80
N LEU A 189 -0.31 -6.61 31.02
CA LEU A 189 0.96 -5.89 30.86
C LEU A 189 0.76 -4.47 30.30
N TYR A 190 -0.25 -4.26 29.47
CA TYR A 190 -0.50 -2.98 28.78
C TYR A 190 -1.55 -2.12 29.48
N ASN A 191 -2.14 -2.58 30.59
CA ASN A 191 -3.21 -1.86 31.28
C ASN A 191 -2.81 -0.43 31.64
N ASP A 192 -1.57 -0.22 32.09
CA ASP A 192 -1.08 1.08 32.53
C ASP A 192 -0.90 2.09 31.40
N CYS A 193 -0.41 1.65 30.24
CA CYS A 193 -0.25 2.52 29.08
C CYS A 193 -1.56 2.72 28.30
N LEU A 194 -2.50 1.77 28.40
CA LEU A 194 -3.81 1.82 27.76
C LEU A 194 -4.96 2.28 28.67
N ARG A 195 -4.70 2.84 29.87
CA ARG A 195 -5.76 3.29 30.81
C ARG A 195 -6.76 4.26 30.18
N GLY A 196 -6.32 5.09 29.24
CA GLY A 196 -7.17 6.05 28.51
C GLY A 196 -7.95 5.44 27.33
N THR A 197 -7.63 4.21 26.95
CA THR A 197 -8.20 3.50 25.80
C THR A 197 -8.99 2.30 26.30
N THR A 198 -10.20 2.53 26.81
CA THR A 198 -11.04 1.47 27.39
C THR A 198 -11.82 0.66 26.35
N ALA A 199 -11.88 1.15 25.11
CA ALA A 199 -12.60 0.53 24.01
C ALA A 199 -11.81 0.65 22.71
N ILE A 200 -12.20 -0.15 21.71
CA ILE A 200 -11.61 -0.08 20.38
C ILE A 200 -12.03 1.24 19.70
N PRO A 201 -11.08 2.08 19.26
CA PRO A 201 -11.39 3.34 18.61
C PRO A 201 -11.96 3.12 17.21
N SER A 202 -12.87 4.00 16.79
CA SER A 202 -13.37 4.03 15.41
C SER A 202 -12.28 4.48 14.44
N ILE A 203 -12.44 4.20 13.14
CA ILE A 203 -11.44 4.58 12.11
C ILE A 203 -11.10 6.07 12.16
N PRO A 204 -12.06 7.02 12.24
CA PRO A 204 -11.72 8.44 12.36
C PRO A 204 -11.02 8.80 13.67
N LYS A 205 -11.30 8.07 14.77
CA LYS A 205 -10.54 8.27 16.02
C LYS A 205 -9.10 7.78 15.88
N ILE A 206 -8.86 6.65 15.20
CA ILE A 206 -7.50 6.17 14.90
C ILE A 206 -6.74 7.20 14.05
N GLN A 207 -7.38 7.77 13.02
CA GLN A 207 -6.79 8.85 12.21
C GLN A 207 -6.36 10.03 13.09
N SER A 208 -7.23 10.48 14.00
CA SER A 208 -6.88 11.54 14.97
C SER A 208 -5.75 11.12 15.91
N MET A 209 -5.70 9.88 16.38
CA MET A 209 -4.61 9.43 17.28
C MET A 209 -3.25 9.38 16.57
N ILE A 210 -3.23 9.08 15.27
CA ILE A 210 -1.99 9.17 14.47
C ILE A 210 -1.58 10.63 14.30
N GLU A 211 -2.53 11.53 14.01
CA GLU A 211 -2.26 12.97 13.97
C GLU A 211 -1.77 13.53 15.32
N ASP A 212 -2.28 12.99 16.44
CA ASP A 212 -1.81 13.32 17.79
C ASP A 212 -0.34 12.89 17.96
N ALA A 213 0.03 11.68 17.52
CA ALA A 213 1.41 11.21 17.53
C ALA A 213 2.33 12.11 16.67
N TRP A 214 1.89 12.52 15.48
CA TRP A 214 2.66 13.46 14.65
C TRP A 214 2.85 14.81 15.33
N ARG A 215 1.81 15.33 16.01
CA ARG A 215 1.93 16.58 16.80
C ARG A 215 2.84 16.46 18.00
N GLU A 216 2.97 15.27 18.58
CA GLU A 216 3.98 14.97 19.62
C GLU A 216 5.41 14.95 19.07
N GLY A 217 5.58 14.83 17.75
CA GLY A 217 6.88 14.82 17.07
C GLY A 217 7.29 13.46 16.51
N PHE A 218 6.38 12.49 16.42
CA PHE A 218 6.67 11.22 15.76
C PHE A 218 6.65 11.37 14.23
N ASP A 219 7.66 10.83 13.55
CA ASP A 219 7.74 10.68 12.08
C ASP A 219 7.21 11.88 11.26
N PRO A 220 7.86 13.07 11.35
CA PRO A 220 7.42 14.25 10.60
C PRO A 220 7.51 14.07 9.08
N HIS A 221 8.42 13.21 8.60
CA HIS A 221 8.53 12.88 7.19
C HIS A 221 7.32 12.07 6.72
N GLY A 222 6.94 11.02 7.45
CA GLY A 222 5.70 10.28 7.21
C GLY A 222 4.48 11.19 7.26
N ALA A 223 4.36 12.05 8.27
CA ALA A 223 3.28 13.02 8.38
C ALA A 223 3.17 13.93 7.14
N SER A 224 4.32 14.37 6.58
CA SER A 224 4.35 15.22 5.39
C SER A 224 3.78 14.53 4.14
N HIS A 225 3.97 13.21 3.99
CA HIS A 225 3.38 12.43 2.88
C HIS A 225 1.84 12.47 2.89
N PHE A 226 1.24 12.66 4.06
CA PHE A 226 -0.21 12.77 4.25
C PHE A 226 -0.69 14.22 4.34
N ASN A 227 0.12 15.21 3.96
CA ASN A 227 -0.16 16.64 4.20
C ASN A 227 -0.53 16.93 5.67
N ASN A 228 0.06 16.17 6.61
CA ASN A 228 -0.20 16.22 8.05
C ASN A 228 -1.68 16.00 8.44
N ARG A 229 -2.43 15.26 7.61
CA ARG A 229 -3.87 15.05 7.83
C ARG A 229 -4.38 13.71 7.31
N LEU A 230 -4.93 12.91 8.22
CA LEU A 230 -5.69 11.69 7.94
C LEU A 230 -7.18 11.87 8.18
N HIS A 231 -7.57 12.65 9.19
CA HIS A 231 -8.96 12.76 9.58
C HIS A 231 -9.81 13.36 8.45
N GLY A 232 -10.81 12.60 8.02
CA GLY A 232 -11.67 12.98 6.89
C GLY A 232 -11.07 12.72 5.51
N SER A 233 -9.98 11.96 5.42
CA SER A 233 -9.47 11.36 4.19
C SER A 233 -9.74 9.85 4.18
N LYS A 234 -9.30 9.19 3.09
CA LYS A 234 -9.29 7.73 2.93
C LYS A 234 -7.87 7.19 2.81
N ALA A 235 -6.93 7.93 3.39
CA ALA A 235 -5.51 7.68 3.25
C ALA A 235 -5.16 6.25 3.66
N TRP A 236 -4.41 5.57 2.80
CA TRP A 236 -3.82 4.28 3.11
C TRP A 236 -2.66 4.51 4.10
N ILE A 237 -2.63 3.74 5.18
CA ILE A 237 -1.56 3.78 6.17
C ILE A 237 -0.75 2.49 6.13
N GLY A 238 0.50 2.57 6.57
CA GLY A 238 1.45 1.47 6.60
C GLY A 238 2.00 1.17 7.99
N ALA A 239 3.10 0.42 8.03
CA ALA A 239 3.77 0.05 9.28
C ALA A 239 4.29 1.28 10.06
N CYS A 240 4.67 2.37 9.38
CA CYS A 240 5.20 3.59 10.00
C CYS A 240 4.17 4.33 10.86
N GLU A 241 2.94 4.50 10.36
CA GLU A 241 1.85 5.12 11.14
C GLU A 241 1.45 4.24 12.33
N ILE A 242 1.45 2.91 12.14
CA ILE A 242 1.14 1.95 13.21
C ILE A 242 2.21 2.00 14.30
N TYR A 243 3.48 2.03 13.93
CA TYR A 243 4.60 2.20 14.85
C TYR A 243 4.50 3.52 15.62
N SER A 244 4.28 4.64 14.91
CA SER A 244 4.16 5.97 15.53
C SER A 244 3.01 6.01 16.54
N LEU A 245 1.85 5.45 16.16
CA LEU A 245 0.68 5.34 17.03
C LEU A 245 0.97 4.50 18.28
N LEU A 246 1.45 3.27 18.14
CA LEU A 246 1.75 2.39 19.27
C LEU A 246 2.80 3.01 20.21
N THR A 247 3.87 3.57 19.65
CA THR A 247 4.95 4.21 20.42
C THR A 247 4.46 5.44 21.18
N SER A 248 3.57 6.26 20.58
CA SER A 248 2.94 7.39 21.27
C SER A 248 2.11 6.93 22.48
N LEU A 249 1.50 5.74 22.42
CA LEU A 249 0.78 5.09 23.51
C LEU A 249 1.70 4.36 24.50
N ARG A 250 3.02 4.56 24.43
CA ARG A 250 4.03 3.87 25.26
C ARG A 250 4.05 2.34 25.09
N ILE A 251 3.65 1.85 23.93
CA ILE A 251 3.78 0.44 23.57
C ILE A 251 5.12 0.27 22.85
N LYS A 252 5.95 -0.63 23.37
CA LYS A 252 7.22 -0.99 22.74
C LYS A 252 6.92 -1.89 21.55
N CYS A 253 7.25 -1.42 20.36
CA CYS A 253 7.15 -2.18 19.14
C CYS A 253 8.33 -1.88 18.20
N GLN A 254 8.50 -2.70 17.18
CA GLN A 254 9.54 -2.52 16.17
C GLN A 254 8.99 -2.83 14.77
N ILE A 255 9.54 -2.15 13.78
CA ILE A 255 9.31 -2.43 12.36
C ILE A 255 10.45 -3.32 11.86
N ILE A 256 10.11 -4.46 11.25
CA ILE A 256 11.06 -5.30 10.52
C ILE A 256 10.67 -5.27 9.04
N ASP A 257 11.62 -4.93 8.19
CA ASP A 257 11.45 -4.72 6.75
C ASP A 257 12.10 -5.84 5.95
N PHE A 258 11.28 -6.77 5.47
CA PHE A 258 11.64 -7.79 4.51
C PHE A 258 11.62 -7.20 3.09
N HIS A 259 12.62 -6.36 2.79
CA HIS A 259 12.63 -5.49 1.61
C HIS A 259 12.87 -6.20 0.27
N LYS A 260 13.18 -7.50 0.28
CA LYS A 260 13.28 -8.33 -0.93
C LYS A 260 13.03 -9.81 -0.61
N PRO A 261 12.59 -10.62 -1.59
CA PRO A 261 12.45 -12.06 -1.40
C PRO A 261 13.75 -12.74 -1.00
N THR A 262 13.66 -13.73 -0.11
CA THR A 262 14.81 -14.46 0.45
C THR A 262 14.87 -15.94 0.05
N GLY A 263 13.89 -16.41 -0.72
CA GLY A 263 13.79 -17.79 -1.16
C GLY A 263 13.48 -17.94 -2.65
N PRO A 264 13.51 -19.19 -3.16
CA PRO A 264 13.24 -19.47 -4.57
C PRO A 264 11.88 -18.94 -5.01
N THR A 265 11.75 -18.59 -6.29
CA THR A 265 10.48 -18.17 -6.91
C THR A 265 9.78 -16.97 -6.24
N GLY A 266 10.58 -16.06 -5.66
CA GLY A 266 10.06 -14.84 -5.01
C GLY A 266 9.44 -15.09 -3.63
N THR A 267 9.85 -16.14 -2.93
CA THR A 267 9.32 -16.47 -1.59
C THR A 267 10.08 -15.78 -0.46
N HIS A 268 9.48 -15.74 0.73
CA HIS A 268 10.02 -15.06 1.92
C HIS A 268 10.24 -16.00 3.11
N PRO A 269 11.15 -16.99 3.04
CA PRO A 269 11.43 -17.90 4.15
C PRO A 269 11.88 -17.16 5.43
N ARG A 270 12.67 -16.09 5.32
CA ARG A 270 13.12 -15.31 6.48
C ARG A 270 11.98 -14.68 7.28
N LEU A 271 10.90 -14.24 6.61
CA LEU A 271 9.68 -13.76 7.27
C LEU A 271 9.03 -14.87 8.11
N PHE A 272 8.91 -16.06 7.53
CA PHE A 272 8.29 -17.20 8.24
C PHE A 272 9.14 -17.65 9.42
N GLU A 273 10.46 -17.67 9.28
CA GLU A 273 11.39 -18.00 10.36
C GLU A 273 11.38 -16.96 11.47
N TRP A 274 11.31 -15.66 11.12
CA TRP A 274 11.19 -14.59 12.11
C TRP A 274 9.90 -14.74 12.91
N VAL A 275 8.76 -14.99 12.25
CA VAL A 275 7.48 -15.22 12.93
C VAL A 275 7.51 -16.50 13.77
N LEU A 276 8.16 -17.56 13.29
CA LEU A 276 8.37 -18.78 14.07
C LEU A 276 9.14 -18.49 15.36
N HIS A 277 10.23 -17.74 15.26
CA HIS A 277 11.03 -17.36 16.42
C HIS A 277 10.21 -16.51 17.38
N TYR A 278 9.50 -15.50 16.87
CA TYR A 278 8.62 -14.64 17.67
C TYR A 278 7.65 -15.46 18.54
N TYR A 279 6.93 -16.43 17.96
CA TYR A 279 5.92 -17.19 18.70
C TYR A 279 6.45 -18.39 19.48
N SER A 280 7.60 -18.98 19.07
CA SER A 280 8.16 -20.15 19.76
C SER A 280 9.08 -19.77 20.93
N GLU A 281 9.56 -18.52 21.00
CA GLU A 281 10.39 -18.03 22.09
C GLU A 281 9.76 -18.24 23.46
N GLY A 282 10.54 -18.80 24.41
CA GLY A 282 10.11 -19.09 25.78
C GLY A 282 9.23 -20.34 25.94
N ASN A 283 8.90 -21.05 24.85
CA ASN A 283 8.15 -22.31 24.88
C ASN A 283 9.02 -23.49 24.44
N GLU A 284 9.90 -23.93 25.34
CA GLU A 284 10.67 -25.18 25.18
C GLU A 284 9.82 -26.43 25.43
N GLY A 285 8.57 -26.26 25.88
CA GLY A 285 7.63 -27.36 26.08
C GLY A 285 7.15 -27.95 24.76
N GLY A 286 7.37 -29.26 24.56
CA GLY A 286 6.97 -30.01 23.36
C GLY A 286 5.46 -30.22 23.17
N ALA A 287 4.63 -29.27 23.61
CA ALA A 287 3.18 -29.31 23.40
C ALA A 287 2.85 -29.03 21.93
N LYS A 288 1.96 -29.85 21.35
CA LYS A 288 1.51 -29.70 19.96
C LYS A 288 0.85 -28.34 19.70
N VAL A 289 0.10 -27.82 20.67
CA VAL A 289 -0.68 -26.56 20.54
C VAL A 289 -0.27 -25.63 21.65
N VAL A 290 0.25 -24.46 21.28
CA VAL A 290 0.74 -23.45 22.21
C VAL A 290 -0.04 -22.15 22.01
N CYS A 291 -0.84 -21.77 23.01
CA CYS A 291 -1.47 -20.45 23.06
C CYS A 291 -0.56 -19.51 23.85
N THR A 292 0.08 -18.57 23.15
CA THR A 292 1.06 -17.65 23.76
C THR A 292 0.35 -16.45 24.40
N SER A 293 1.08 -15.72 25.24
CA SER A 293 0.67 -14.38 25.71
C SER A 293 1.09 -13.26 24.75
N LYS A 294 1.75 -13.60 23.64
CA LYS A 294 2.29 -12.63 22.68
C LYS A 294 1.18 -12.03 21.81
N PRO A 295 1.18 -10.71 21.58
CA PRO A 295 0.24 -10.08 20.66
C PRO A 295 0.35 -10.62 19.23
N PRO A 296 -0.68 -10.43 18.39
CA PRO A 296 -0.55 -10.73 16.97
C PRO A 296 0.41 -9.75 16.28
N ILE A 297 0.86 -10.08 15.06
CA ILE A 297 1.79 -9.25 14.30
C ILE A 297 1.05 -8.52 13.17
N TYR A 298 1.24 -7.21 13.02
CA TYR A 298 0.78 -6.46 11.85
C TYR A 298 1.67 -6.80 10.65
N LEU A 299 1.09 -7.14 9.49
CA LEU A 299 1.82 -7.49 8.27
C LEU A 299 1.37 -6.62 7.09
N GLN A 300 2.29 -5.81 6.58
CA GLN A 300 2.13 -4.96 5.40
C GLN A 300 2.77 -5.59 4.16
N HIS A 301 2.14 -5.40 3.01
CA HIS A 301 2.78 -5.39 1.69
C HIS A 301 2.20 -4.22 0.88
N GLU A 302 2.69 -3.98 -0.34
CA GLU A 302 2.17 -2.90 -1.16
C GLU A 302 0.66 -3.09 -1.41
N GLY A 303 -0.11 -2.07 -1.03
CA GLY A 303 -1.55 -1.98 -1.24
C GLY A 303 -2.47 -2.76 -0.29
N HIS A 304 -1.98 -3.61 0.62
CA HIS A 304 -2.83 -4.24 1.63
C HIS A 304 -2.06 -4.67 2.89
N SER A 305 -2.79 -4.79 4.00
CA SER A 305 -2.26 -5.30 5.26
C SER A 305 -3.16 -6.34 5.89
N ARG A 306 -2.56 -7.21 6.70
CA ARG A 306 -3.18 -8.35 7.40
C ARG A 306 -2.60 -8.49 8.80
N THR A 307 -3.22 -9.34 9.62
CA THR A 307 -2.74 -9.62 10.98
C THR A 307 -2.34 -11.09 11.10
N VAL A 308 -1.08 -11.37 11.45
CA VAL A 308 -0.59 -12.73 11.74
C VAL A 308 -0.99 -13.11 13.15
N VAL A 309 -1.81 -14.15 13.30
CA VAL A 309 -2.33 -14.62 14.60
C VAL A 309 -1.73 -15.96 15.04
N GLY A 310 -0.80 -16.51 14.26
CA GLY A 310 -0.09 -17.72 14.60
C GLY A 310 0.68 -18.31 13.44
N ILE A 311 1.35 -19.43 13.72
CA ILE A 311 2.15 -20.18 12.76
C ILE A 311 2.08 -21.68 13.05
N GLU A 312 1.95 -22.48 11.99
CA GLU A 312 2.04 -23.93 12.03
C GLU A 312 3.41 -24.39 11.54
N GLU A 313 4.01 -25.34 12.26
CA GLU A 313 5.06 -26.23 11.75
C GLU A 313 4.42 -27.57 11.38
N LYS A 314 4.45 -27.92 10.09
CA LYS A 314 3.98 -29.21 9.59
C LYS A 314 4.97 -30.33 9.91
N LYS A 315 4.52 -31.59 9.86
CA LYS A 315 5.39 -32.76 10.04
C LYS A 315 6.54 -32.85 9.04
N ASN A 316 6.33 -32.35 7.82
CA ASN A 316 7.36 -32.23 6.79
C ASN A 316 8.29 -31.00 6.98
N LYS A 317 8.21 -30.33 8.14
CA LYS A 317 8.95 -29.11 8.51
C LYS A 317 8.61 -27.86 7.70
N THR A 318 7.58 -27.89 6.87
CA THR A 318 7.11 -26.66 6.20
C THR A 318 6.34 -25.77 7.16
N LEU A 319 6.45 -24.46 6.96
CA LEU A 319 5.79 -23.45 7.78
C LEU A 319 4.54 -22.90 7.08
N CYS A 320 3.51 -22.60 7.87
CA CYS A 320 2.27 -21.99 7.41
C CYS A 320 1.82 -20.89 8.37
N LEU A 321 1.69 -19.66 7.89
CA LEU A 321 1.14 -18.56 8.70
C LEU A 321 -0.38 -18.67 8.79
N LEU A 322 -0.93 -18.23 9.92
CA LEU A 322 -2.35 -18.03 10.13
C LEU A 322 -2.62 -16.53 10.10
N LEU A 323 -3.33 -16.06 9.07
CA LEU A 323 -3.60 -14.64 8.86
C LEU A 323 -5.09 -14.32 9.01
N PHE A 324 -5.38 -13.25 9.74
CA PHE A 324 -6.63 -12.53 9.70
C PHE A 324 -6.56 -11.45 8.61
N ASP A 325 -7.60 -11.41 7.78
CA ASP A 325 -7.72 -10.43 6.70
C ASP A 325 -8.93 -9.51 6.98
N PRO A 326 -8.75 -8.18 7.04
CA PRO A 326 -9.85 -7.24 7.24
C PRO A 326 -10.79 -7.14 6.01
N GLY A 327 -10.46 -7.79 4.89
CA GLY A 327 -11.35 -8.00 3.76
C GLY A 327 -12.30 -9.20 3.93
N CYS A 328 -12.04 -10.09 4.90
CA CYS A 328 -12.88 -11.26 5.15
C CYS A 328 -14.15 -10.85 5.92
N PRO A 329 -15.37 -11.11 5.42
CA PRO A 329 -16.59 -10.68 6.09
C PRO A 329 -16.90 -11.56 7.31
N SER A 330 -17.69 -11.03 8.26
CA SER A 330 -18.03 -11.73 9.52
C SER A 330 -18.64 -13.12 9.29
N GLN A 331 -19.44 -13.31 8.24
CA GLN A 331 -20.04 -14.61 7.92
C GLN A 331 -19.01 -15.70 7.64
N GLU A 332 -17.90 -15.37 6.98
CA GLU A 332 -16.83 -16.34 6.70
C GLU A 332 -16.01 -16.64 7.97
N MET A 333 -15.77 -15.63 8.81
CA MET A 333 -15.06 -15.82 10.07
C MET A 333 -15.89 -16.61 11.09
N GLN A 334 -17.22 -16.46 11.09
CA GLN A 334 -18.13 -17.23 11.95
C GLN A 334 -18.08 -18.74 11.66
N LYS A 335 -17.81 -19.16 10.42
CA LYS A 335 -17.63 -20.59 10.08
C LYS A 335 -16.45 -21.24 10.80
N LEU A 336 -15.50 -20.46 11.31
CA LEU A 336 -14.38 -20.97 12.12
C LEU A 336 -14.79 -21.29 13.56
N LEU A 337 -15.94 -20.77 14.01
CA LEU A 337 -16.49 -21.04 15.34
C LEU A 337 -17.37 -22.30 15.36
N GLU A 338 -17.77 -22.79 14.20
CA GLU A 338 -18.57 -24.00 14.05
C GLU A 338 -17.71 -25.24 14.31
N GLN A 339 -18.14 -26.10 15.25
CA GLN A 339 -17.34 -27.24 15.74
C GLN A 339 -17.22 -28.42 14.76
N ASN A 340 -18.00 -28.42 13.66
CA ASN A 340 -18.13 -29.55 12.73
C ASN A 340 -17.52 -29.27 11.34
N GLY A 341 -16.63 -28.27 11.23
CA GLY A 341 -16.00 -27.92 9.97
C GLY A 341 -14.97 -28.95 9.52
N ASP A 342 -15.09 -29.43 8.28
CA ASP A 342 -14.15 -30.30 7.55
C ASP A 342 -12.72 -29.72 7.33
N GLY A 343 -12.36 -28.66 8.06
CA GLY A 343 -11.13 -27.90 7.90
C GLY A 343 -11.07 -27.04 6.64
N THR A 344 -12.13 -26.97 5.81
CA THR A 344 -12.16 -26.14 4.60
C THR A 344 -12.09 -24.65 4.94
N SER A 345 -12.74 -24.20 6.02
CA SER A 345 -12.72 -22.81 6.49
C SER A 345 -11.30 -22.32 6.86
N LEU A 346 -10.41 -23.22 7.29
CA LEU A 346 -9.01 -22.87 7.62
C LEU A 346 -8.17 -22.50 6.40
N LYS A 347 -8.60 -22.87 5.18
CA LYS A 347 -7.90 -22.47 3.95
C LYS A 347 -7.87 -20.95 3.77
N LEU A 348 -8.86 -20.24 4.33
CA LEU A 348 -8.91 -18.78 4.31
C LEU A 348 -7.76 -18.17 5.13
N LEU A 349 -7.48 -18.76 6.29
CA LEU A 349 -6.45 -18.30 7.24
C LEU A 349 -5.04 -18.72 6.84
N ARG A 350 -4.88 -19.95 6.37
CA ARG A 350 -3.58 -20.56 6.08
C ARG A 350 -2.89 -19.90 4.89
N LYS A 351 -1.68 -19.41 5.09
CA LYS A 351 -0.79 -18.93 4.04
C LYS A 351 0.55 -19.64 4.12
N TYR A 352 0.84 -20.43 3.09
CA TYR A 352 2.11 -21.11 2.94
C TYR A 352 3.16 -20.18 2.33
N VAL A 353 4.44 -20.54 2.48
CA VAL A 353 5.58 -19.80 1.92
C VAL A 353 5.38 -19.44 0.44
N GLY A 354 4.84 -20.37 -0.36
CA GLY A 354 4.56 -20.15 -1.78
C GLY A 354 3.43 -19.16 -2.10
N SER A 355 2.67 -18.70 -1.10
CA SER A 355 1.55 -17.75 -1.29
C SER A 355 1.90 -16.29 -0.95
N LEU A 356 3.03 -16.04 -0.28
CA LEU A 356 3.51 -14.70 0.02
C LEU A 356 4.67 -14.36 -0.92
N LYS A 357 4.34 -13.70 -2.04
CA LYS A 357 5.28 -13.43 -3.15
C LYS A 357 5.47 -11.95 -3.51
N GLU A 358 4.81 -11.04 -2.81
CA GLU A 358 5.06 -9.60 -2.96
C GLU A 358 6.54 -9.26 -2.79
N ASN A 359 6.99 -8.20 -3.46
CA ASN A 359 8.40 -7.81 -3.49
C ASN A 359 8.94 -7.46 -2.10
N GLN A 360 8.10 -6.91 -1.24
CA GLN A 360 8.46 -6.44 0.08
C GLN A 360 7.34 -6.70 1.09
N TYR A 361 7.72 -7.07 2.30
CA TYR A 361 6.83 -7.12 3.45
C TYR A 361 7.42 -6.35 4.61
N GLN A 362 6.58 -5.63 5.35
CA GLN A 362 6.96 -5.06 6.64
C GLN A 362 6.08 -5.63 7.72
N ILE A 363 6.65 -5.88 8.89
CA ILE A 363 5.88 -6.26 10.07
C ILE A 363 6.04 -5.25 11.18
N VAL A 364 4.99 -5.07 11.99
CA VAL A 364 5.07 -4.39 13.28
C VAL A 364 4.79 -5.41 14.37
N ALA A 365 5.78 -5.65 15.21
CA ALA A 365 5.69 -6.59 16.32
C ALA A 365 5.80 -5.84 17.65
N VAL A 366 4.88 -6.16 18.58
CA VAL A 366 4.85 -5.60 19.93
C VAL A 366 5.67 -6.49 20.86
N ASP A 367 6.52 -5.85 21.68
CA ASP A 367 7.51 -6.48 22.57
C ASP A 367 7.48 -5.86 23.99
N GLY A 368 6.35 -5.26 24.40
CA GLY A 368 6.14 -4.79 25.77
C GLY A 368 5.81 -3.30 25.87
N VAL A 369 6.26 -2.66 26.95
CA VAL A 369 5.90 -1.28 27.30
C VAL A 369 7.12 -0.39 27.42
N LEU A 370 6.93 0.90 27.14
CA LEU A 370 7.96 1.92 27.24
C LEU A 370 7.78 2.76 28.52
N SER A 371 8.90 3.07 29.16
CA SER A 371 9.01 4.22 30.05
C SER A 371 8.80 5.53 29.27
N LEU A 372 8.58 6.64 29.99
CA LEU A 372 8.45 7.95 29.35
C LEU A 372 9.76 8.40 28.67
N GLU A 373 10.90 8.01 29.25
CA GLU A 373 12.22 8.28 28.69
C GLU A 373 12.45 7.51 27.38
N GLU A 374 12.12 6.21 27.36
CA GLU A 374 12.21 5.41 26.14
C GLU A 374 11.24 5.90 25.07
N LYS A 375 10.00 6.31 25.43
CA LYS A 375 9.07 6.95 24.49
C LYS A 375 9.69 8.20 23.87
N ALA A 376 10.31 9.07 24.67
CA ALA A 376 10.96 10.29 24.19
C ALA A 376 12.15 9.98 23.27
N ALA A 377 12.96 8.97 23.62
CA ALA A 377 14.06 8.50 22.78
C ALA A 377 13.56 7.96 21.43
N CYS A 378 12.50 7.15 21.42
CA CYS A 378 11.88 6.68 20.18
C CYS A 378 11.28 7.83 19.36
N CYS A 379 10.67 8.83 20.01
CA CYS A 379 10.16 10.03 19.33
C CYS A 379 11.28 10.77 18.61
N HIS A 380 12.41 11.00 19.29
CA HIS A 380 13.58 11.63 18.68
C HIS A 380 14.17 10.78 17.54
N ALA A 381 14.27 9.46 17.72
CA ALA A 381 14.75 8.56 16.68
C ALA A 381 13.84 8.56 15.43
N SER A 382 12.52 8.70 15.62
CA SER A 382 11.56 8.73 14.51
C SER A 382 11.65 9.98 13.63
N GLN A 383 12.41 11.00 14.00
CA GLN A 383 12.75 12.13 13.12
C GLN A 383 13.45 11.65 11.85
N VAL A 384 14.22 10.56 11.95
CA VAL A 384 14.75 9.80 10.82
C VAL A 384 14.35 8.35 11.01
N LEU A 385 13.09 8.04 10.72
CA LEU A 385 12.54 6.71 10.95
C LEU A 385 13.27 5.67 10.11
N THR A 386 13.92 4.73 10.78
CA THR A 386 14.58 3.58 10.18
C THR A 386 14.02 2.29 10.78
N SER A 387 14.12 1.19 10.04
CA SER A 387 13.66 -0.13 10.46
C SER A 387 14.79 -1.15 10.30
N GLU A 388 14.74 -2.23 11.08
CA GLU A 388 15.58 -3.40 10.82
C GLU A 388 15.24 -3.94 9.42
N LYS A 389 16.26 -4.28 8.63
CA LYS A 389 16.11 -4.78 7.26
C LYS A 389 16.57 -6.22 7.16
N ILE A 390 15.79 -7.06 6.48
CA ILE A 390 16.10 -8.47 6.26
C ILE A 390 15.88 -8.85 4.78
N PRO A 391 16.89 -9.36 4.07
CA PRO A 391 18.31 -9.42 4.43
C PRO A 391 19.04 -8.11 4.13
#